data_AF-A0A959Y830-F1
#
_entry.id   AF-A0A959Y830-F1
#
_cell.length_a   1.000
_cell.length_b   1.000
_cell.length_c   1.000
_cell.angle_alpha   90.00
_cell.angle_beta   90.00
_cell.angle_gamma   90.00
#
_symmetry.space_group_name_H-M   'P 1'
#
loop_
_entity.id
_entity.type
_entity.pdbx_description
1 polymer ?
#
loop_
_entity_poly.entity_id
_entity_poly.type
_entity_poly.pdbx_seq_one_letter_code
_entity_poly.pdbx_strand_id
1 'polypeptide(L)'
;MKKVYYRVRLGTERVTVERLSDKSRTAVRMMTGNAAYPTPNPALADVEAAADTLDATQEAYAFNRGKLEKDARDTAFLSLKDLYTGLGAYVQTTSGGDKELILSAGF
;
A
#
# COMPACT_ATOMS: atom_id res chain seq x y z
N MET A 1 26.97 -9.86 -19.04
CA MET A 1 26.28 -8.77 -18.32
C MET A 1 25.70 -9.35 -17.04
N LYS A 2 26.06 -8.83 -15.85
CA LYS A 2 25.55 -9.36 -14.58
C LYS A 2 24.05 -9.05 -14.49
N LYS A 3 23.21 -10.07 -14.32
CA LYS A 3 21.76 -9.87 -14.14
C LYS A 3 21.55 -9.15 -12.81
N VAL A 4 21.13 -7.88 -12.85
CA VAL A 4 20.83 -7.08 -11.66
C VAL A 4 19.39 -7.37 -11.27
N TYR A 5 19.17 -7.78 -10.02
CA TYR A 5 17.85 -8.08 -9.49
C TYR A 5 17.44 -6.97 -8.52
N TYR A 6 16.35 -6.28 -8.82
CA TYR A 6 15.82 -5.22 -7.96
C TYR A 6 14.86 -5.81 -6.92
N ARG A 7 14.82 -5.19 -5.74
CA ARG A 7 13.86 -5.53 -4.69
C ARG A 7 12.87 -4.40 -4.49
N VAL A 8 11.60 -4.74 -4.36
CA VAL A 8 10.51 -3.84 -3.99
C VAL A 8 10.83 -3.17 -2.65
N ARG A 9 10.69 -1.83 -2.61
CA ARG A 9 10.93 -1.05 -1.39
C ARG A 9 9.62 -0.44 -0.89
N LEU A 10 9.03 -1.07 0.13
CA LEU A 10 7.77 -0.60 0.72
C LEU A 10 7.87 0.82 1.32
N GLY A 11 8.98 1.11 2.01
CA GLY A 11 9.17 2.42 2.67
C GLY A 11 8.11 2.71 3.74
N THR A 12 7.69 1.68 4.48
CA THR A 12 6.66 1.74 5.54
C THR A 12 7.27 1.78 6.96
N GLU A 13 8.59 1.92 7.05
CA GLU A 13 9.30 2.12 8.31
C GLU A 13 9.17 3.58 8.74
N ARG A 14 8.64 3.83 9.95
CA ARG A 14 8.34 5.18 10.47
C ARG A 14 7.47 6.03 9.54
N VAL A 15 6.60 5.39 8.76
CA VAL A 15 5.64 6.08 7.88
C VAL A 15 4.48 6.67 8.71
N THR A 16 4.02 7.86 8.34
CA THR A 16 2.81 8.44 8.94
C THR A 16 1.56 7.80 8.36
N VAL A 17 0.42 8.04 9.00
CA VAL A 17 -0.89 7.55 8.55
C VAL A 17 -1.21 8.03 7.14
N GLU A 18 -1.08 9.33 6.91
CA GLU A 18 -1.34 10.00 5.63
C GLU A 18 -0.40 9.46 4.55
N ARG A 19 0.89 9.30 4.90
CA ARG A 19 1.89 8.84 3.94
C ARG A 19 1.70 7.39 3.54
N LEU A 20 1.17 6.55 4.43
CA LEU A 20 0.80 5.18 4.08
C LEU A 20 -0.41 5.17 3.13
N SER A 21 -1.44 5.97 3.43
CA SER A 21 -2.62 6.13 2.55
C SER A 21 -2.21 6.58 1.13
N ASP A 22 -1.41 7.64 1.02
CA ASP A 22 -0.91 8.16 -0.26
C ASP A 22 -0.14 7.10 -1.07
N LYS A 23 0.71 6.33 -0.40
CA LYS A 23 1.51 5.27 -1.02
C LYS A 23 0.63 4.16 -1.56
N SER A 24 -0.34 3.70 -0.76
CA SER A 24 -1.30 2.68 -1.16
C SER A 24 -2.14 3.13 -2.34
N ARG A 25 -2.68 4.36 -2.32
CA ARG A 25 -3.44 4.93 -3.43
C ARG A 25 -2.60 5.11 -4.69
N THR A 26 -1.32 5.46 -4.55
CA THR A 26 -0.39 5.54 -5.68
C THR A 26 -0.20 4.18 -6.35
N ALA A 27 -0.02 3.11 -5.56
CA ALA A 27 0.10 1.76 -6.09
C ALA A 27 -1.20 1.32 -6.79
N VAL A 28 -2.37 1.56 -6.18
CA VAL A 28 -3.68 1.30 -6.79
C VAL A 28 -3.80 2.01 -8.14
N ARG A 29 -3.50 3.32 -8.20
CA ARG A 29 -3.56 4.10 -9.45
C ARG A 29 -2.63 3.55 -10.53
N MET A 30 -1.41 3.16 -10.17
CA MET A 30 -0.40 2.68 -11.12
C MET A 30 -0.69 1.26 -11.62
N MET A 31 -1.31 0.41 -10.79
CA MET A 31 -1.65 -0.96 -11.14
C MET A 31 -3.02 -1.08 -11.85
N THR A 32 -3.92 -0.11 -11.68
CA THR A 32 -5.19 -0.07 -12.40
C THR A 32 -4.96 0.01 -13.92
N GLY A 33 -5.42 -1.01 -14.64
CA GLY A 33 -5.25 -1.13 -16.09
C GLY A 33 -3.83 -1.51 -16.52
N ASN A 34 -2.92 -1.83 -15.59
CA ASN A 34 -1.58 -2.27 -15.92
C ASN A 34 -1.59 -3.77 -16.33
N ALA A 35 -1.36 -4.03 -17.61
CA ALA A 35 -1.36 -5.38 -18.17
C ALA A 35 -0.26 -6.31 -17.58
N ALA A 36 0.79 -5.76 -16.97
CA ALA A 36 1.80 -6.54 -16.26
C ALA A 36 1.30 -7.12 -14.93
N TYR A 37 0.21 -6.57 -14.39
CA TYR A 37 -0.39 -6.97 -13.12
C TYR A 37 -1.91 -7.19 -13.28
N PRO A 38 -2.33 -8.16 -14.11
CA PRO A 38 -3.74 -8.32 -14.49
C PRO A 38 -4.62 -8.83 -13.34
N THR A 39 -4.03 -9.48 -12.33
CA THR A 39 -4.74 -10.03 -11.17
C THR A 39 -3.99 -9.68 -9.87
N PRO A 40 -4.05 -8.41 -9.43
CA PRO A 40 -3.38 -7.99 -8.20
C PRO A 40 -3.88 -8.77 -7.00
N ASN A 41 -2.94 -9.22 -6.16
CA ASN A 41 -3.22 -9.88 -4.89
C ASN A 41 -2.40 -9.22 -3.78
N PRO A 42 -3.00 -8.56 -2.79
CA PRO A 42 -4.44 -8.34 -2.57
C PRO A 42 -5.10 -7.52 -3.69
N ALA A 43 -6.44 -7.60 -3.79
CA ALA A 43 -7.18 -6.87 -4.80
C ALA A 43 -7.06 -5.36 -4.58
N LEU A 44 -6.96 -4.58 -5.67
CA LEU A 44 -6.77 -3.13 -5.56
C LEU A 44 -7.94 -2.44 -4.84
N ALA A 45 -9.16 -2.96 -5.02
CA ALA A 45 -10.35 -2.46 -4.33
C ALA A 45 -10.26 -2.62 -2.79
N ASP A 46 -9.68 -3.71 -2.30
CA ASP A 46 -9.50 -3.94 -0.86
C ASP A 46 -8.47 -2.96 -0.28
N VAL A 47 -7.38 -2.71 -1.04
CA VAL A 47 -6.35 -1.73 -0.67
C VAL A 47 -6.93 -0.31 -0.64
N GLU A 48 -7.77 0.04 -1.62
CA GLU A 48 -8.45 1.34 -1.70
C GLU A 48 -9.43 1.53 -0.54
N ALA A 49 -10.28 0.53 -0.27
CA ALA A 49 -11.22 0.57 0.86
C ALA A 49 -10.53 0.67 2.23
N ALA A 50 -9.37 0.00 2.39
CA ALA A 50 -8.57 0.12 3.61
C ALA A 50 -7.92 1.51 3.74
N ALA A 51 -7.54 2.16 2.63
CA ALA A 51 -7.06 3.53 2.64
C ALA A 51 -8.17 4.52 3.02
N ASP A 52 -9.37 4.37 2.45
CA ASP A 52 -10.55 5.17 2.83
C ASP A 52 -10.88 5.02 4.33
N THR A 53 -10.81 3.78 4.85
CA THR A 53 -11.04 3.50 6.27
C THR A 53 -9.99 4.17 7.17
N LEU A 54 -8.72 4.12 6.77
CA LEU A 54 -7.65 4.78 7.52
C LEU A 54 -7.83 6.30 7.56
N ASP A 55 -8.19 6.91 6.44
CA ASP A 55 -8.41 8.36 6.36
C ASP A 55 -9.60 8.77 7.25
N ALA A 56 -10.72 8.05 7.20
CA ALA A 56 -11.90 8.32 8.03
C ALA A 56 -11.63 8.17 9.53
N THR A 57 -10.88 7.13 9.94
CA THR A 57 -10.53 6.93 11.35
C THR A 57 -9.51 7.96 11.86
N GLN A 58 -8.60 8.42 11.00
CA GLN A 58 -7.69 9.51 11.32
C GLN A 58 -8.43 10.84 11.51
N GLU A 59 -9.41 11.16 10.67
CA GLU A 59 -10.26 12.34 10.84
C GLU A 59 -11.05 12.29 12.16
N ALA A 60 -11.66 11.15 12.48
CA ALA A 60 -12.38 10.96 13.74
C ALA A 60 -11.46 11.16 14.96
N TYR A 61 -10.24 10.61 14.91
CA TYR A 61 -9.26 10.80 15.97
C TYR A 61 -8.78 12.25 16.06
N ALA A 62 -8.57 12.93 14.93
CA ALA A 62 -8.16 14.33 14.91
C ALA A 62 -9.19 15.25 15.60
N PHE A 63 -10.48 14.94 15.42
CA PHE A 63 -11.59 15.66 16.03
C PHE A 63 -11.76 15.37 17.53
N ASN A 64 -11.89 14.08 17.92
CA ASN A 64 -12.24 13.72 19.30
C ASN A 64 -11.03 13.48 20.20
N ARG A 65 -9.93 12.96 19.65
CA ARG A 65 -8.72 12.51 20.37
C ARG A 65 -8.99 11.51 21.50
N GLY A 66 -10.10 10.80 21.44
CA GLY A 66 -10.47 9.76 22.40
C GLY A 66 -9.65 8.48 22.23
N LYS A 67 -9.67 7.64 23.27
CA LYS A 67 -8.94 6.37 23.28
C LYS A 67 -9.49 5.38 22.25
N LEU A 68 -10.80 5.37 22.04
CA LEU A 68 -11.45 4.47 21.07
C LEU A 68 -11.10 4.86 19.64
N GLU A 69 -11.10 6.15 19.31
CA GLU A 69 -10.74 6.65 17.98
C GLU A 69 -9.26 6.41 17.69
N LYS A 70 -8.41 6.54 18.71
CA LYS A 70 -6.99 6.20 18.60
C LYS A 70 -6.81 4.72 18.22
N ASP A 71 -7.50 3.83 18.93
CA ASP A 71 -7.42 2.38 18.70
C ASP A 71 -7.97 1.99 17.32
N ALA A 72 -9.10 2.58 16.91
CA ALA A 72 -9.68 2.38 15.59
C ALA A 72 -8.72 2.79 14.46
N ARG A 73 -8.08 3.96 14.59
CA ARG A 73 -7.07 4.43 13.64
C ARG A 73 -5.82 3.54 13.62
N ASP A 74 -5.29 3.20 14.80
CA ASP A 74 -4.09 2.37 14.89
C ASP A 74 -4.36 0.96 14.30
N THR A 75 -5.57 0.42 14.47
CA THR A 75 -6.03 -0.82 13.81
C THR A 75 -6.11 -0.66 12.29
N ALA A 76 -6.78 0.39 11.79
CA ALA A 76 -6.89 0.65 10.36
C ALA A 76 -5.51 0.84 9.69
N PHE A 77 -4.56 1.46 10.40
CA PHE A 77 -3.19 1.64 9.92
C PHE A 77 -2.48 0.31 9.71
N LEU A 78 -2.62 -0.62 10.67
CA LEU A 78 -2.03 -1.97 10.55
C LEU A 78 -2.68 -2.75 9.42
N SER A 79 -4.02 -2.70 9.29
CA SER A 79 -4.73 -3.38 8.20
C SER A 79 -4.29 -2.89 6.82
N LEU A 80 -4.20 -1.57 6.60
CA LEU A 80 -3.70 -1.03 5.34
C LEU A 80 -2.23 -1.41 5.10
N LYS A 81 -1.40 -1.36 6.14
CA LYS A 81 0.02 -1.69 6.03
C LYS A 81 0.24 -3.16 5.63
N ASP A 82 -0.57 -4.07 6.16
CA ASP A 82 -0.51 -5.49 5.82
C ASP A 82 -0.91 -5.72 4.36
N LEU A 83 -2.01 -5.10 3.91
CA LEU A 83 -2.44 -5.17 2.51
C LEU A 83 -1.40 -4.57 1.55
N TYR A 84 -0.85 -3.39 1.87
CA TYR A 84 0.19 -2.75 1.07
C TYR A 84 1.47 -3.59 1.01
N THR A 85 1.84 -4.26 2.12
CA THR A 85 2.97 -5.19 2.19
C THR A 85 2.72 -6.42 1.32
N GLY A 86 1.52 -6.99 1.37
CA GLY A 86 1.10 -8.08 0.50
C GLY A 86 1.19 -7.70 -0.98
N LEU A 87 0.74 -6.48 -1.32
CA LEU A 87 0.79 -5.98 -2.70
C LEU A 87 2.23 -5.84 -3.19
N GLY A 88 3.13 -5.30 -2.35
CA GLY A 88 4.55 -5.24 -2.67
C GLY A 88 5.19 -6.63 -2.84
N ALA A 89 4.77 -7.62 -2.05
CA ALA A 89 5.22 -9.00 -2.22
C ALA A 89 4.74 -9.60 -3.56
N TYR A 90 3.49 -9.35 -3.95
CA TYR A 90 2.97 -9.74 -5.26
C TYR A 90 3.71 -9.06 -6.41
N VAL A 91 4.02 -7.77 -6.28
CA VAL A 91 4.83 -7.03 -7.26
C VAL A 91 6.23 -7.64 -7.37
N GLN A 92 6.84 -8.02 -6.25
CA GLN A 92 8.17 -8.64 -6.24
C GLN A 92 8.18 -9.98 -6.98
N THR A 93 7.18 -10.83 -6.75
CA THR A 93 7.11 -12.15 -7.40
C THR A 93 6.79 -12.01 -8.88
N THR A 94 5.87 -11.12 -9.24
CA THR A 94 5.39 -10.94 -10.62
C THR A 94 6.41 -10.22 -11.50
N SER A 95 7.14 -9.22 -10.97
CA SER A 95 8.18 -8.51 -11.72
C SER A 95 9.43 -9.34 -11.96
N GLY A 96 9.66 -10.41 -11.18
CA GLY A 96 10.91 -11.17 -11.26
C GLY A 96 12.15 -10.31 -11.02
N GLY A 97 12.03 -9.21 -10.27
CA GLY A 97 13.13 -8.26 -10.01
C GLY A 97 13.46 -7.33 -11.17
N ASP A 98 12.59 -7.23 -12.18
CA ASP A 98 12.67 -6.22 -13.24
C ASP A 98 12.33 -4.83 -12.69
N LYS A 99 13.23 -3.87 -12.91
CA LYS A 99 13.08 -2.51 -12.41
C LYS A 99 11.88 -1.78 -13.00
N GLU A 100 11.67 -1.92 -14.31
CA GLU A 100 10.63 -1.18 -15.03
C GLU A 100 9.25 -1.67 -14.61
N LEU A 101 9.11 -3.00 -14.44
CA LEU A 101 7.88 -3.59 -13.91
C LEU A 101 7.59 -3.11 -12.48
N ILE A 102 8.58 -3.15 -11.58
CA ILE A 102 8.42 -2.65 -10.20
C ILE A 102 7.97 -1.19 -10.18
N LEU A 103 8.64 -0.32 -10.97
CA LEU A 103 8.28 1.10 -11.04
C LEU A 103 6.89 1.32 -11.64
N SER A 104 6.47 0.48 -12.61
CA SER A 104 5.13 0.54 -13.20
C SER A 104 4.01 0.18 -12.22
N ALA A 105 4.33 -0.48 -11.09
CA ALA A 105 3.39 -0.77 -10.00
C ALA A 105 3.41 0.30 -8.90
N GLY A 106 4.30 1.31 -8.97
CA GLY A 106 4.41 2.38 -7.98
C GLY A 106 5.23 2.04 -6.72
N PHE A 107 6.17 1.08 -6.83
CA PHE A 107 7.07 0.65 -5.74
C PHE A 107 8.56 0.98 -5.99
#